data_AF-A0AAE4R2F8-F1
#
_entry.id   AF-A0AAE4R2F8-F1
#
_cell.length_a   1.000
_cell.length_b   1.000
_cell.length_c   1.000
_cell.angle_alpha   90.00
_cell.angle_beta   90.00
_cell.angle_gamma   90.00
#
_symmetry.space_group_name_H-M   'P 1'
#
loop_
_entity.id
_entity.type
_entity.pdbx_description
1 polymer ?
#
loop_
_entity_poly.entity_id
_entity_poly.type
_entity_poly.pdbx_seq_one_letter_code
_entity_poly.pdbx_strand_id
1 'polypeptide(L)'
;MAPASASSAPIRTDDVIAGAAPVISVRSDNADVLDLNPTTARALAGMLTRAADAEPVPPSPQQRARDVLRGIGIDVADGRSVVLTDRDDTGERVFTYLINPGQLAAACEEFRLTTGESIDYEGLESALPWLDTEEDF
;
A
#
# COMPACT_ATOMS: atom_id res chain seq x y z
N MET A 1 -10.30 21.67 53.56
CA MET A 1 -9.81 20.66 52.60
C MET A 1 -10.99 19.76 52.26
N ALA A 2 -11.66 19.99 51.14
CA ALA A 2 -12.85 19.24 50.71
C ALA A 2 -12.43 18.17 49.69
N PRO A 3 -13.01 16.97 49.70
CA PRO A 3 -12.69 15.96 48.69
C PRO A 3 -13.31 16.35 47.34
N ALA A 4 -12.49 16.28 46.29
CA ALA A 4 -12.92 16.46 44.90
C ALA A 4 -13.92 15.36 44.53
N SER A 5 -15.12 15.77 44.10
CA SER A 5 -16.12 14.87 43.53
C SER A 5 -15.61 14.35 42.18
N ALA A 6 -15.44 13.03 42.07
CA ALA A 6 -15.14 12.38 40.81
C ALA A 6 -16.30 12.59 39.85
N SER A 7 -16.03 13.22 38.70
CA SER A 7 -17.00 13.38 37.61
C SER A 7 -17.30 12.00 37.01
N SER A 8 -18.43 11.42 37.41
CA SER A 8 -18.97 10.21 36.78
C SER A 8 -19.65 10.64 35.49
N ALA A 9 -19.01 10.39 34.34
CA ALA A 9 -19.64 10.60 33.05
C ALA A 9 -20.94 9.76 33.00
N PRO A 10 -22.09 10.35 32.63
CA PRO A 10 -23.35 9.62 32.61
C PRO A 10 -23.31 8.55 31.52
N ILE A 11 -23.21 7.29 31.94
CA ILE A 11 -23.40 6.13 31.06
C ILE A 11 -24.91 6.03 30.84
N ARG A 12 -25.37 6.24 29.60
CA ARG A 12 -26.79 6.11 29.24
C ARG A 12 -27.16 4.62 29.29
N THR A 13 -27.81 4.20 30.38
CA THR A 13 -28.10 2.78 30.68
C THR A 13 -29.19 2.16 29.79
N ASP A 14 -29.92 2.96 29.01
CA ASP A 14 -31.04 2.50 28.18
C ASP A 14 -30.63 1.51 27.05
N ASP A 15 -29.36 1.48 26.66
CA ASP A 15 -28.86 0.60 25.59
C ASP A 15 -28.26 -0.74 26.10
N VAL A 16 -28.37 -1.03 27.39
CA VAL A 16 -27.73 -2.21 28.02
C VAL A 16 -28.75 -3.32 28.27
N ILE A 17 -28.83 -4.28 27.34
CA ILE A 17 -29.56 -5.54 27.58
C ILE A 17 -28.73 -6.39 28.53
N ALA A 18 -29.25 -6.67 29.72
CA ALA A 18 -28.59 -7.53 30.70
C ALA A 18 -28.29 -8.91 30.10
N GLY A 19 -27.00 -9.28 30.07
CA GLY A 19 -26.52 -10.55 29.50
C GLY A 19 -26.08 -10.50 28.03
N ALA A 20 -26.27 -9.37 27.33
CA ALA A 20 -25.68 -9.19 26.00
C ALA A 20 -24.16 -8.99 26.11
N ALA A 21 -23.41 -9.56 25.16
CA ALA A 21 -21.98 -9.32 25.07
C ALA A 21 -21.74 -7.85 24.69
N PRO A 22 -20.80 -7.16 25.37
CA PRO A 22 -20.44 -5.79 24.99
C PRO A 22 -19.92 -5.75 23.54
N VAL A 23 -20.23 -4.68 22.82
CA VAL A 23 -19.77 -4.42 21.45
C VAL A 23 -19.01 -3.09 21.42
N ILE A 24 -17.93 -3.05 20.67
CA ILE A 24 -17.13 -1.87 20.41
C ILE A 24 -17.32 -1.53 18.93
N SER A 25 -17.90 -0.36 18.66
CA SER A 25 -18.09 0.15 17.31
C SER A 25 -17.02 1.17 16.97
N VAL A 26 -16.28 0.95 15.88
CA VAL A 26 -15.32 1.90 15.32
C VAL A 26 -15.94 2.51 14.07
N ARG A 27 -15.94 3.84 13.98
CA ARG A 27 -16.47 4.58 12.84
C ARG A 27 -15.33 5.33 12.16
N SER A 28 -15.13 5.07 10.88
CA SER A 28 -14.31 5.91 10.02
C SER A 28 -15.15 7.09 9.50
N ASP A 29 -14.51 8.23 9.23
CA ASP A 29 -15.17 9.38 8.60
C ASP A 29 -15.78 8.99 7.23
N ASN A 30 -15.17 7.99 6.57
CA ASN A 30 -15.72 7.29 5.40
C ASN A 30 -16.55 6.07 5.83
N ALA A 31 -17.77 6.34 6.31
CA ALA A 31 -18.99 5.52 6.33
C ALA A 31 -19.02 4.07 6.90
N ASP A 32 -17.93 3.33 7.03
CA ASP A 32 -17.99 1.95 7.54
C ASP A 32 -17.94 1.91 9.08
N VAL A 33 -18.92 1.22 9.66
CA VAL A 33 -18.97 0.91 11.09
C VAL A 33 -18.50 -0.53 11.28
N LEU A 34 -17.41 -0.71 12.02
CA LEU A 34 -16.89 -2.02 12.37
C LEU A 34 -17.30 -2.36 13.81
N ASP A 35 -18.17 -3.36 13.96
CA ASP A 35 -18.62 -3.86 15.26
C ASP A 35 -17.76 -5.05 15.71
N LEU A 36 -17.12 -4.90 16.86
CA LEU A 36 -16.18 -5.88 17.41
C LEU A 36 -16.57 -6.29 18.82
N ASN A 37 -16.39 -7.56 19.16
CA ASN A 37 -16.34 -7.94 20.57
C ASN A 37 -15.03 -7.42 21.20
N PRO A 38 -14.96 -7.24 22.54
CA PRO A 38 -13.77 -6.67 23.19
C PRO A 38 -12.47 -7.47 23.00
N THR A 39 -12.58 -8.80 22.84
CA THR A 39 -11.42 -9.66 22.63
C THR A 39 -10.80 -9.40 21.25
N THR A 40 -11.64 -9.37 20.21
CA THR A 40 -11.22 -9.06 18.85
C THR A 40 -10.69 -7.63 18.74
N ALA A 41 -11.35 -6.66 19.39
CA ALA A 41 -10.89 -5.27 19.41
C ALA A 41 -9.49 -5.14 20.03
N ARG A 42 -9.22 -5.82 21.16
CA ARG A 42 -7.88 -5.83 21.78
C ARG A 42 -6.83 -6.49 20.89
N ALA A 43 -7.18 -7.62 20.26
CA ALA A 43 -6.27 -8.29 19.34
C ALA A 43 -5.91 -7.40 18.14
N LEU A 44 -6.93 -6.78 17.52
CA LEU A 44 -6.75 -5.86 16.40
C LEU A 44 -5.92 -4.63 16.81
N ALA A 45 -6.21 -4.02 17.96
CA ALA A 45 -5.44 -2.88 18.46
C ALA A 45 -3.95 -3.24 18.61
N GLY A 46 -3.63 -4.40 19.19
CA GLY A 46 -2.25 -4.87 19.29
C GLY A 46 -1.59 -5.23 17.95
N MET A 47 -2.37 -5.62 16.93
CA MET A 47 -1.86 -5.79 15.56
C MET A 47 -1.55 -4.45 14.90
N LEU A 48 -2.46 -3.49 15.03
CA LEU A 48 -2.30 -2.14 14.46
C LEU A 48 -1.14 -1.38 15.10
N THR A 49 -0.96 -1.45 16.42
CA THR A 49 0.21 -0.86 17.09
C THR A 49 1.51 -1.42 16.53
N ARG A 50 1.61 -2.76 16.41
CA ARG A 50 2.80 -3.41 15.83
C ARG A 50 3.03 -3.02 14.38
N ALA A 51 1.96 -2.83 13.60
CA ALA A 51 2.07 -2.38 12.22
C ALA A 51 2.50 -0.91 12.13
N ALA A 52 2.04 -0.05 13.03
CA ALA A 52 2.41 1.36 13.08
C ALA A 52 3.87 1.56 13.50
N ASP A 53 4.39 0.70 14.37
CA ASP A 53 5.79 0.70 14.80
C ASP A 53 6.71 -0.11 13.87
N ALA A 54 6.16 -0.78 12.86
CA ALA A 54 6.98 -1.54 11.92
C ALA A 54 7.74 -0.59 11.00
N GLU A 55 9.04 -0.85 10.82
CA GLU A 55 9.83 -0.15 9.81
C GLU A 55 9.19 -0.38 8.43
N PRO A 56 8.91 0.68 7.65
CA PRO A 56 8.36 0.52 6.32
C PRO A 56 9.31 -0.33 5.48
N VAL A 57 8.81 -1.45 4.97
CA VAL A 57 9.57 -2.26 4.01
C VAL A 57 9.74 -1.40 2.75
N PRO A 58 10.98 -1.12 2.31
CA PRO A 58 11.18 -0.33 1.11
C PRO A 58 10.53 -1.04 -0.08
N PRO A 59 9.84 -0.31 -0.98
CA PRO A 59 9.18 -0.95 -2.11
C PRO A 59 10.20 -1.67 -2.98
N SER A 60 9.80 -2.85 -3.44
CA SER A 60 10.60 -3.65 -4.36
C SER A 60 10.84 -2.90 -5.68
N PRO A 61 11.89 -3.26 -6.44
CA PRO A 61 12.13 -2.69 -7.77
C PRO A 61 10.90 -2.78 -8.69
N GLN A 62 10.18 -3.90 -8.64
CA GLN A 62 8.94 -4.09 -9.40
C GLN A 62 7.85 -3.08 -9.01
N GLN A 63 7.63 -2.85 -7.71
CA GLN A 63 6.65 -1.85 -7.25
C GLN A 63 7.06 -0.44 -7.68
N ARG A 64 8.33 -0.08 -7.48
CA ARG A 64 8.84 1.24 -7.90
C ARG A 64 8.67 1.46 -9.40
N ALA A 65 8.97 0.44 -10.22
CA ALA A 65 8.78 0.51 -11.66
C ALA A 65 7.31 0.77 -12.03
N ARG A 66 6.36 0.06 -11.42
CA ARG A 66 4.92 0.29 -11.66
C ARG A 66 4.50 1.71 -11.25
N ASP A 67 4.97 2.16 -10.09
CA ASP A 67 4.62 3.49 -9.56
C ASP A 67 5.07 4.61 -10.52
N VAL A 68 6.31 4.54 -11.04
CA VAL A 68 6.81 5.55 -11.99
C VAL A 68 6.13 5.43 -13.36
N LEU A 69 5.93 4.21 -13.88
CA LEU A 69 5.32 3.97 -15.19
C LEU A 69 3.90 4.52 -15.26
N ARG A 70 3.16 4.48 -14.15
CA ARG A 70 1.84 5.09 -14.04
C ARG A 70 1.88 6.60 -14.31
N GLY A 71 2.98 7.28 -13.97
CA GLY A 71 3.18 8.70 -14.22
C GLY A 71 3.13 9.07 -15.71
N ILE A 72 3.55 8.15 -16.59
CA ILE A 72 3.49 8.32 -18.05
C ILE A 72 2.30 7.58 -18.70
N GLY A 73 1.32 7.15 -17.89
CA GLY A 73 0.11 6.48 -18.37
C GLY A 73 0.26 5.00 -18.70
N ILE A 74 1.35 4.35 -18.27
CA ILE A 74 1.54 2.91 -18.41
C ILE A 74 1.08 2.22 -17.12
N ASP A 75 -0.08 1.58 -17.17
CA ASP A 75 -0.65 0.86 -16.04
C ASP A 75 -0.35 -0.64 -16.12
N VAL A 76 0.57 -1.11 -15.28
CA VAL A 76 0.97 -2.52 -15.21
C VAL A 76 0.24 -3.19 -14.06
N ALA A 77 -0.66 -4.12 -14.38
CA ALA A 77 -1.42 -4.88 -13.39
C ALA A 77 -0.51 -5.59 -12.37
N ASP A 78 -0.93 -5.67 -11.11
CA ASP A 78 -0.14 -6.24 -10.00
C ASP A 78 0.32 -7.69 -10.22
N GLY A 79 -0.44 -8.46 -11.01
CA GLY A 79 -0.11 -9.84 -11.40
C GLY A 79 0.93 -9.96 -12.51
N ARG A 80 1.49 -8.86 -13.02
CA ARG A 80 2.46 -8.84 -14.11
C ARG A 80 3.80 -8.29 -13.67
N SER A 81 4.88 -8.92 -14.14
CA SER A 81 6.24 -8.43 -13.92
C SER A 81 6.62 -7.43 -15.01
N VAL A 82 7.18 -6.29 -14.60
CA VAL A 82 7.86 -5.36 -15.51
C VAL A 82 9.18 -6.00 -15.94
N VAL A 83 9.40 -6.11 -17.25
CA VAL A 83 10.60 -6.70 -17.84
C VAL A 83 11.15 -5.75 -18.90
N LEU A 84 12.46 -5.53 -18.88
CA LEU A 84 13.16 -4.69 -19.84
C LEU A 84 13.40 -5.43 -21.16
N THR A 85 13.27 -4.72 -22.28
CA THR A 85 13.64 -5.21 -23.61
C THR A 85 14.33 -4.12 -24.41
N ASP A 86 15.18 -4.51 -25.34
CA ASP A 86 15.80 -3.65 -26.35
C ASP A 86 15.05 -3.67 -27.69
N ARG A 87 13.99 -4.50 -27.77
CA ARG A 87 13.17 -4.67 -28.98
C ARG A 87 12.16 -3.53 -29.10
N ASP A 88 11.66 -3.34 -30.31
CA ASP A 88 10.58 -2.37 -30.56
C ASP A 88 9.23 -2.83 -29.97
N ASP A 89 9.09 -4.10 -29.62
CA ASP A 89 7.85 -4.70 -29.14
C ASP A 89 7.72 -4.57 -27.62
N THR A 90 6.99 -3.54 -27.18
CA THR A 90 6.66 -3.26 -25.78
C THR A 90 5.18 -3.51 -25.50
N GLY A 91 4.82 -3.69 -24.24
CA GLY A 91 3.44 -3.84 -23.79
C GLY A 91 3.13 -5.17 -23.13
N GLU A 92 1.84 -5.46 -23.06
CA GLU A 92 1.31 -6.59 -22.30
C GLU A 92 1.65 -7.95 -22.93
N ARG A 93 2.07 -8.89 -22.08
CA ARG A 93 2.24 -10.32 -22.37
C ARG A 93 1.52 -11.16 -21.31
N VAL A 94 1.55 -12.48 -21.47
CA VAL A 94 0.82 -13.44 -20.62
C VAL A 94 1.08 -13.20 -19.12
N PHE A 95 2.34 -13.05 -18.71
CA PHE A 95 2.72 -12.81 -17.31
C PHE A 95 3.60 -11.57 -17.10
N THR A 96 3.97 -10.88 -18.17
CA THR A 96 4.92 -9.78 -18.13
C THR A 96 4.35 -8.56 -18.83
N TYR A 97 4.95 -7.41 -18.55
CA TYR A 97 4.77 -6.20 -19.32
C TYR A 97 6.15 -5.75 -19.77
N LEU A 98 6.38 -5.78 -21.08
CA LEU A 98 7.66 -5.40 -21.67
C LEU A 98 7.74 -3.88 -21.77
N ILE A 99 8.86 -3.32 -21.31
CA ILE A 99 9.18 -1.90 -21.47
C ILE A 99 10.61 -1.73 -21.98
N ASN A 100 10.86 -0.61 -22.64
CA ASN A 100 12.21 -0.21 -23.01
C ASN A 100 12.83 0.66 -21.91
N PRO A 101 14.17 0.65 -21.73
CA PRO A 101 14.85 1.52 -20.77
C PRO A 101 14.48 3.00 -20.93
N GLY A 102 14.26 3.46 -22.16
CA GLY A 102 13.80 4.83 -22.42
C GLY A 102 12.43 5.16 -21.84
N GLN A 103 11.50 4.20 -21.77
CA GLN A 103 10.20 4.39 -21.11
C GLN A 103 10.39 4.47 -19.59
N LEU A 104 11.27 3.65 -19.02
CA LEU A 104 11.61 3.70 -17.59
C LEU A 104 12.28 5.03 -17.22
N ALA A 105 13.23 5.50 -18.03
CA ALA A 105 13.91 6.77 -17.83
C ALA A 105 12.92 7.96 -17.88
N ALA A 106 12.04 7.97 -18.88
CA ALA A 106 10.99 8.98 -19.00
C ALA A 106 10.03 8.95 -17.79
N ALA A 107 9.67 7.75 -17.32
CA ALA A 107 8.83 7.57 -16.15
C ALA A 107 9.47 8.09 -14.86
N CYS A 108 10.75 7.79 -14.63
CA CYS A 108 11.50 8.31 -13.48
C CYS A 108 11.60 9.84 -13.51
N GLU A 109 11.79 10.42 -14.70
CA GLU A 109 11.83 11.87 -14.87
C GLU A 109 10.46 12.52 -14.61
N GLU A 110 9.38 11.94 -15.14
CA GLU A 110 8.03 12.42 -14.89
C GLU A 110 7.66 12.32 -13.40
N PHE A 111 8.06 11.24 -12.73
CA PHE A 111 7.91 11.09 -11.29
C PHE A 111 8.62 12.23 -10.54
N ARG A 112 9.87 12.53 -10.89
CA ARG A 112 10.64 13.65 -10.31
C ARG A 112 9.97 15.00 -10.54
N LEU A 113 9.42 15.24 -11.73
CA LEU A 113 8.71 16.48 -12.05
C LEU A 113 7.38 16.61 -11.27
N THR A 114 6.68 15.50 -11.07
CA THR A 114 5.38 15.48 -10.40
C THR A 114 5.50 15.54 -8.87
N THR A 115 6.43 14.80 -8.27
CA THR A 115 6.55 14.65 -6.81
C THR A 115 7.67 15.50 -6.21
N GLY A 116 8.65 15.90 -7.03
CA GLY A 116 9.90 16.52 -6.57
C GLY A 116 10.94 15.50 -6.06
N GLU A 117 10.63 14.21 -6.02
CA GLU A 117 11.52 13.16 -5.52
C GLU A 117 12.30 12.48 -6.66
N SER A 118 13.60 12.23 -6.45
CA SER A 118 14.43 11.53 -7.43
C SER A 118 14.53 10.03 -7.12
N ILE A 119 14.29 9.20 -8.14
CA ILE A 119 14.59 7.76 -8.09
C ILE A 119 15.93 7.51 -8.80
N ASP A 120 16.76 6.65 -8.21
CA ASP A 120 17.98 6.16 -8.84
C ASP A 120 17.61 5.27 -10.05
N TYR A 121 17.65 5.87 -11.24
CA TYR A 121 17.32 5.19 -12.48
C TYR A 121 18.26 4.02 -12.76
N GLU A 122 19.57 4.20 -12.61
CA GLU A 122 20.57 3.18 -12.93
C GLU A 122 20.42 1.97 -11.99
N GLY A 123 20.21 2.24 -10.70
CA GLY A 123 19.92 1.21 -9.70
C GLY A 123 18.61 0.47 -9.99
N LEU A 124 17.56 1.17 -10.44
CA LEU A 124 16.29 0.56 -10.78
C LEU A 124 16.36 -0.29 -12.06
N GLU A 125 17.02 0.21 -13.11
CA GLU A 125 17.25 -0.52 -14.36
C GLU A 125 18.03 -1.81 -14.10
N SER A 126 19.11 -1.74 -13.31
CA SER A 126 19.94 -2.89 -12.95
C SER A 126 19.19 -3.95 -12.13
N ALA A 127 18.16 -3.53 -11.38
CA ALA A 127 17.36 -4.41 -10.55
C ALA A 127 16.17 -5.06 -11.28
N LEU A 128 15.85 -4.63 -12.50
CA LEU A 128 14.75 -5.18 -13.29
C LEU A 128 15.24 -6.34 -14.18
N PRO A 129 14.40 -7.38 -14.37
CA PRO A 129 14.73 -8.48 -15.26
C PRO A 129 14.76 -8.00 -16.71
N TRP A 130 15.70 -8.53 -17.49
CA TRP A 130 15.78 -8.35 -18.92
C TRP A 130 15.16 -9.55 -19.65
N LEU A 131 14.56 -9.31 -20.80
CA LEU A 131 14.15 -10.37 -21.70
C LEU A 131 15.42 -11.01 -22.28
N ASP A 132 15.76 -12.22 -21.85
CA ASP A 132 16.90 -12.97 -22.38
C ASP A 132 16.73 -13.17 -23.89
N THR A 133 17.73 -12.73 -24.66
CA THR A 133 17.66 -12.72 -26.13
C THR A 133 17.85 -14.09 -26.78
N GLU A 134 18.18 -15.14 -26.03
CA GLU A 134 18.61 -16.43 -26.63
C GLU A 134 17.60 -17.58 -26.58
N GLU A 135 16.69 -17.70 -25.62
CA GLU A 135 15.69 -18.77 -25.62
C GLU A 135 14.44 -18.31 -24.87
N ASP A 136 13.32 -18.15 -25.57
CA ASP A 136 11.93 -18.33 -25.11
C ASP A 136 10.99 -17.51 -26.01
N PHE A 137 10.54 -18.13 -27.11
CA PHE A 137 9.15 -18.19 -27.60
C PHE A 137 9.04 -19.23 -28.72
#